data_AF-A0A440JTK3-F1
#
_entry.id   AF-A0A440JTK3-F1
#
_cell.length_a   1.000
_cell.length_b   1.000
_cell.length_c   1.000
_cell.angle_alpha   90.00
_cell.angle_beta   90.00
_cell.angle_gamma   90.00
#
_symmetry.space_group_name_H-M   'P 1'
#
loop_
_entity.id
_entity.type
_entity.pdbx_description
1 polymer ?
#
loop_
_entity_poly.entity_id
_entity_poly.type
_entity_poly.pdbx_seq_one_letter_code
_entity_poly.pdbx_strand_id
1 'polypeptide(L)'
;MGKDLHYSIMRFLEKRLDEHSAAKKWERKDLDDWIMYTISRYKFNDGVRVCLSDAYKFTDFDYHNRPPFLTIGDYILVAKPEGGLMVSGHLVDAARIGVGKLGEMMGALNSKEMWRYTPPSDEELKRRRDRSRK
;
A
#
# COMPACT_ATOMS: atom_id res chain seq x y z
N MET A 1 -10.21 -3.15 -12.74
CA MET A 1 -9.67 -4.22 -11.87
C MET A 1 -9.85 -3.78 -10.41
N GLY A 2 -11.09 -3.62 -9.93
CA GLY A 2 -11.30 -3.03 -8.61
C GLY A 2 -12.66 -3.21 -7.95
N LYS A 3 -13.64 -3.86 -8.60
CA LYS A 3 -15.01 -3.97 -8.08
C LYS A 3 -15.39 -5.32 -7.49
N ASP A 4 -14.55 -6.35 -7.63
CA ASP A 4 -14.78 -7.66 -6.99
C ASP A 4 -14.07 -7.78 -5.63
N LEU A 5 -13.82 -6.63 -5.00
CA LEU A 5 -13.14 -6.55 -3.73
C LEU A 5 -14.16 -6.72 -2.60
N HIS A 6 -14.04 -7.83 -1.86
CA HIS A 6 -14.97 -8.14 -0.78
C HIS A 6 -14.97 -7.03 0.28
N TYR A 7 -16.16 -6.61 0.74
CA TYR A 7 -16.34 -5.44 1.61
C TYR A 7 -15.54 -5.50 2.92
N SER A 8 -15.23 -6.71 3.41
CA SER A 8 -14.43 -6.91 4.62
C SER A 8 -13.00 -6.39 4.47
N ILE A 9 -12.45 -6.38 3.26
CA ILE A 9 -11.09 -5.90 2.98
C ILE A 9 -11.02 -4.38 3.20
N MET A 10 -12.02 -3.63 2.71
CA MET A 10 -12.09 -2.19 2.94
C MET A 10 -12.22 -1.86 4.43
N ARG A 11 -13.17 -2.50 5.12
CA ARG A 11 -13.35 -2.30 6.58
C ARG A 11 -12.08 -2.61 7.36
N PHE A 12 -11.35 -3.66 6.95
CA PHE A 12 -10.09 -4.02 7.59
C PHE A 12 -9.00 -2.98 7.33
N LEU A 13 -8.86 -2.50 6.09
CA LEU A 13 -7.94 -1.42 5.73
C LEU A 13 -8.23 -0.16 6.55
N GLU A 14 -9.49 0.28 6.57
CA GLU A 14 -9.94 1.49 7.27
C GLU A 14 -9.62 1.43 8.76
N LYS A 15 -9.98 0.33 9.41
CA LYS A 15 -9.62 0.08 10.82
C LYS A 15 -8.11 0.19 11.06
N ARG A 16 -7.30 -0.39 10.16
CA ARG A 16 -5.85 -0.33 10.29
C ARG A 16 -5.31 1.07 10.08
N LEU A 17 -5.88 1.87 9.17
CA LEU A 17 -5.50 3.26 8.99
C LEU A 17 -5.84 4.11 10.22
N ASP A 18 -6.99 3.90 10.84
CA ASP A 18 -7.39 4.59 12.07
C ASP A 18 -6.43 4.31 13.24
N GLU A 19 -5.90 3.09 13.33
CA GLU A 19 -4.96 2.67 14.37
C GLU A 19 -3.49 3.03 14.03
N HIS A 20 -3.19 3.46 12.80
CA HIS A 20 -1.81 3.60 12.32
C HIS A 20 -1.23 4.97 12.66
N SER A 21 -0.14 5.00 13.43
CA SER A 21 0.50 6.24 13.92
C SER A 21 1.00 7.19 12.83
N ALA A 22 1.26 6.69 11.61
CA ALA A 22 1.67 7.55 10.49
C ALA A 22 0.50 8.22 9.78
N ALA A 23 -0.72 7.67 9.88
CA ALA A 23 -1.90 8.15 9.18
C ALA A 23 -2.62 9.22 10.02
N LYS A 24 -2.74 10.42 9.47
CA LYS A 24 -3.42 11.58 10.10
C LYS A 24 -4.91 11.58 9.83
N LYS A 25 -5.26 11.35 8.59
CA LYS A 25 -6.64 11.28 8.10
C LYS A 25 -6.62 10.49 6.81
N TRP A 26 -7.70 9.81 6.50
CA TRP A 26 -7.91 9.21 5.20
C TRP A 26 -9.29 9.54 4.65
N GLU A 27 -9.41 9.50 3.33
CA GLU A 27 -10.67 9.67 2.61
C GLU A 27 -10.74 8.60 1.52
N ARG A 28 -11.85 7.87 1.47
CA ARG A 28 -12.15 6.92 0.40
C ARG A 28 -12.89 7.61 -0.74
N LYS A 29 -12.51 7.30 -1.97
CA LYS A 29 -13.22 7.67 -3.19
C LYS A 29 -13.42 6.43 -4.05
N ASP A 30 -14.67 6.06 -4.24
CA ASP A 30 -15.06 5.01 -5.17
C ASP A 30 -15.18 5.65 -6.56
N LEU A 31 -14.30 5.24 -7.46
CA LEU A 31 -14.31 5.60 -8.88
C LEU A 31 -14.95 4.45 -9.67
N ASP A 32 -15.27 4.70 -10.94
CA ASP A 32 -16.00 3.74 -11.78
C ASP A 32 -15.33 2.35 -11.83
N ASP A 33 -14.01 2.29 -11.96
CA ASP A 33 -13.25 1.03 -12.06
C ASP A 33 -12.32 0.76 -10.88
N TRP A 34 -12.24 1.69 -9.92
CA TRP A 34 -11.17 1.74 -8.93
C TRP A 34 -11.67 2.20 -7.56
N ILE A 35 -11.10 1.62 -6.51
CA ILE A 35 -11.28 2.11 -5.15
C ILE A 35 -9.98 2.81 -4.76
N MET A 36 -10.08 4.10 -4.45
CA MET A 36 -8.94 4.92 -4.08
C MET A 36 -9.08 5.44 -2.66
N TYR A 37 -7.98 5.49 -1.93
CA TYR A 37 -7.86 6.20 -0.66
C TYR A 37 -6.86 7.34 -0.81
N THR A 38 -7.16 8.50 -0.24
CA THR A 38 -6.18 9.57 -0.02
C THR A 38 -5.82 9.56 1.46
N ILE A 39 -4.56 9.34 1.80
CA ILE A 39 -4.07 9.24 3.18
C ILE A 39 -3.15 10.42 3.45
N SER A 40 -3.53 11.29 4.37
CA SER A 40 -2.66 12.34 4.90
C SER A 40 -1.73 11.77 5.96
N ARG A 41 -0.45 12.13 5.93
CA ARG A 41 0.57 11.58 6.83
C ARG A 41 1.07 12.60 7.85
N TYR A 42 1.18 12.21 9.12
CA TYR A 42 1.68 13.09 10.18
C TYR A 42 3.14 13.52 9.94
N LYS A 43 4.01 12.53 9.72
CA LYS A 43 5.47 12.72 9.67
C LYS A 43 5.94 13.64 8.54
N PHE A 44 5.26 13.58 7.40
CA PHE A 44 5.68 14.29 6.19
C PHE A 44 4.78 15.48 5.84
N ASN A 45 3.64 15.61 6.52
CA ASN A 45 2.62 16.62 6.26
C ASN A 45 2.20 16.69 4.77
N ASP A 46 2.05 15.52 4.15
CA ASP A 46 1.63 15.35 2.76
C ASP A 46 0.46 14.38 2.65
N GLY A 47 -0.02 14.15 1.41
CA GLY A 47 -1.06 13.19 1.08
C GLY A 47 -0.58 12.19 0.05
N VAL A 48 -0.88 10.92 0.25
CA VAL A 48 -0.58 9.84 -0.70
C VAL A 48 -1.86 9.20 -1.18
N ARG A 49 -1.94 8.86 -2.47
CA ARG A 49 -3.07 8.08 -3.00
C ARG A 49 -2.71 6.61 -2.99
N VAL A 50 -3.65 5.80 -2.54
CA VAL A 50 -3.56 4.34 -2.53
C VAL A 50 -4.71 3.80 -3.35
N CYS A 51 -4.41 3.14 -4.47
CA CYS A 51 -5.42 2.43 -5.25
C CYS A 51 -5.44 0.96 -4.85
N LEU A 52 -6.63 0.40 -4.66
CA LEU A 52 -6.78 -1.03 -4.40
C LEU A 52 -6.84 -1.78 -5.72
N SER A 53 -6.22 -2.96 -5.72
CA SER A 53 -6.33 -3.96 -6.78
C SER A 53 -6.85 -5.26 -6.19
N ASP A 54 -7.83 -5.87 -6.86
CA ASP A 54 -8.40 -7.19 -6.57
C ASP A 54 -7.70 -8.33 -7.34
N ALA A 55 -6.58 -8.06 -8.00
CA ALA A 55 -5.85 -9.05 -8.77
C ALA A 55 -5.37 -10.21 -7.87
N TYR A 56 -5.63 -11.44 -8.32
CA TYR A 56 -5.11 -12.63 -7.64
C TYR A 56 -3.60 -12.82 -7.90
N LYS A 57 -3.11 -12.47 -9.09
CA LYS A 57 -1.68 -12.35 -9.37
C LYS A 57 -1.47 -10.98 -9.99
N PHE A 58 -0.78 -10.11 -9.27
CA PHE A 58 -0.47 -8.77 -9.75
C PHE A 58 0.89 -8.78 -10.43
N THR A 59 0.90 -8.56 -11.75
CA THR A 59 2.05 -8.71 -12.65
C THR A 59 2.50 -7.36 -13.22
N ASP A 60 3.58 -7.37 -14.00
CA ASP A 60 4.00 -6.19 -14.77
C ASP A 60 2.90 -5.66 -15.69
N PHE A 61 2.07 -6.54 -16.27
CA PHE A 61 0.96 -6.13 -17.12
C PHE A 61 -0.09 -5.33 -16.33
N ASP A 62 -0.46 -5.79 -15.13
CA ASP A 62 -1.40 -5.08 -14.26
C ASP A 62 -0.82 -3.73 -13.83
N TYR A 63 0.49 -3.69 -13.54
CA TYR A 63 1.16 -2.45 -13.18
C TYR A 63 1.21 -1.45 -14.34
N HIS A 64 1.45 -1.90 -15.58
CA HIS A 64 1.40 -1.03 -16.75
C HIS A 64 0.00 -0.46 -16.99
N ASN A 65 -1.04 -1.24 -16.69
CA ASN A 65 -2.45 -0.84 -16.77
C ASN A 65 -2.99 -0.20 -15.48
N ARG A 66 -2.11 0.24 -14.58
CA ARG A 66 -2.50 0.94 -13.36
C ARG A 66 -3.31 2.20 -13.68
N PRO A 67 -4.16 2.67 -12.74
CA PRO A 67 -4.96 3.85 -12.98
C PRO A 67 -4.09 5.08 -13.32
N PRO A 68 -4.47 5.86 -14.35
CA PRO A 68 -3.65 6.97 -14.85
C PRO A 68 -3.58 8.15 -13.87
N PHE A 69 -4.46 8.19 -12.87
CA PHE A 69 -4.42 9.20 -11.83
C PHE A 69 -3.28 9.00 -10.82
N LEU A 70 -2.68 7.80 -10.73
CA LEU A 70 -1.55 7.55 -9.84
C LEU A 70 -0.29 8.24 -10.37
N THR A 71 0.40 8.96 -9.51
CA THR A 71 1.64 9.67 -9.82
C THR A 71 2.76 9.25 -8.87
N ILE A 72 3.97 9.75 -9.12
CA ILE A 72 5.15 9.55 -8.27
C ILE A 72 4.79 9.74 -6.79
N GLY A 73 5.16 8.75 -5.97
CA GLY A 73 4.90 8.71 -4.53
C GLY A 73 3.60 8.02 -4.12
N ASP A 74 2.69 7.76 -5.05
CA ASP A 74 1.47 7.00 -4.77
C ASP A 74 1.74 5.49 -4.64
N TYR A 75 0.69 4.75 -4.29
CA TYR A 75 0.80 3.33 -3.96
C TYR A 75 -0.34 2.49 -4.55
N ILE A 76 -0.04 1.24 -4.90
CA ILE A 76 -1.01 0.22 -5.31
C ILE A 76 -1.06 -0.87 -4.24
N LEU A 77 -2.23 -1.03 -3.61
CA LEU A 77 -2.47 -2.08 -2.64
C LEU A 77 -3.08 -3.31 -3.33
N VAL A 78 -2.33 -4.40 -3.40
CA VAL A 78 -2.87 -5.69 -3.85
C VAL A 78 -3.61 -6.32 -2.66
N ALA A 79 -4.92 -6.14 -2.65
CA ALA A 79 -5.71 -6.21 -1.43
C ALA A 79 -6.10 -7.65 -1.03
N LYS A 80 -6.09 -8.60 -1.98
CA LYS A 80 -6.33 -10.02 -1.70
C LYS A 80 -5.16 -10.63 -0.90
N PRO A 81 -5.40 -11.15 0.32
CA PRO A 81 -4.36 -11.76 1.14
C PRO A 81 -3.62 -12.91 0.46
N GLU A 82 -4.36 -13.75 -0.26
CA GLU A 82 -3.88 -14.93 -0.99
C GLU A 82 -3.20 -14.59 -2.33
N GLY A 83 -3.31 -13.34 -2.78
CA GLY A 83 -2.79 -12.96 -4.09
C GLY A 83 -1.26 -12.89 -4.14
N GLY A 84 -0.68 -13.19 -5.28
CA GLY A 84 0.76 -13.04 -5.53
C GLY A 84 1.14 -11.66 -6.05
N LEU A 85 2.34 -11.19 -5.69
CA LEU A 85 2.99 -10.03 -6.31
C LEU A 85 4.15 -10.53 -7.19
N MET A 86 4.07 -10.26 -8.49
CA MET A 86 5.05 -10.69 -9.50
C MET A 86 5.47 -9.51 -10.38
N VAL A 87 5.56 -8.33 -9.78
CA VAL A 87 6.00 -7.11 -10.47
C VAL A 87 7.50 -6.94 -10.33
N SER A 88 8.15 -6.51 -11.40
CA SER A 88 9.58 -6.23 -11.45
C SER A 88 9.91 -4.99 -10.61
N GLY A 89 10.88 -5.13 -9.70
CA GLY A 89 11.37 -4.01 -8.89
C GLY A 89 11.91 -2.84 -9.73
N HIS A 90 12.52 -3.14 -10.89
CA HIS A 90 12.99 -2.10 -11.81
C HIS A 90 11.85 -1.21 -12.32
N LEU A 91 10.70 -1.82 -12.60
CA LEU A 91 9.52 -1.13 -13.09
C LEU A 91 8.94 -0.22 -11.99
N VAL A 92 8.87 -0.73 -10.76
CA VAL A 92 8.46 0.02 -9.56
C VAL A 92 9.37 1.22 -9.30
N ASP A 93 10.69 1.03 -9.38
CA ASP A 93 11.68 2.09 -9.20
C ASP A 93 11.63 3.15 -10.30
N ALA A 94 11.43 2.74 -11.55
CA ALA A 94 11.34 3.64 -12.69
C ALA A 94 10.08 4.53 -12.60
N ALA A 95 8.93 3.94 -12.25
CA ALA A 95 7.67 4.67 -12.12
C ALA A 95 7.55 5.44 -10.80
N ARG A 96 8.34 5.07 -9.78
CA ARG A 96 8.29 5.62 -8.41
C ARG A 96 6.89 5.57 -7.79
N ILE A 97 6.14 4.53 -8.12
CA ILE A 97 4.81 4.23 -7.55
C ILE A 97 4.94 2.90 -6.81
N GLY A 98 4.70 2.93 -5.50
CA GLY A 98 4.84 1.74 -4.67
C GLY A 98 3.76 0.72 -4.97
N VAL A 99 4.05 -0.54 -4.67
CA VAL A 99 3.08 -1.63 -4.81
C VAL A 99 3.40 -2.69 -3.77
N GLY A 100 2.37 -3.27 -3.18
CA GLY A 100 2.55 -4.32 -2.19
C GLY A 100 1.26 -4.70 -1.47
N LYS A 101 1.42 -5.53 -0.46
CA LYS A 101 0.34 -5.99 0.43
C LYS A 101 0.06 -4.98 1.53
N LEU A 102 -1.01 -5.23 2.27
CA LEU A 102 -1.45 -4.33 3.35
C LEU A 102 -0.35 -4.06 4.38
N GLY A 103 0.33 -5.10 4.87
CA GLY A 103 1.41 -4.95 5.84
C GLY A 103 2.57 -4.11 5.32
N GLU A 104 2.94 -4.31 4.05
CA GLU A 104 3.99 -3.54 3.39
C GLU A 104 3.59 -2.09 3.19
N MET A 105 2.34 -1.83 2.75
CA MET A 105 1.81 -0.48 2.59
C MET A 105 1.82 0.27 3.93
N MET A 106 1.36 -0.35 5.02
CA MET A 106 1.37 0.24 6.36
C MET A 106 2.79 0.62 6.79
N GLY A 107 3.76 -0.27 6.57
CA GLY A 107 5.17 0.04 6.78
C GLY A 107 5.65 1.20 5.92
N ALA A 108 5.31 1.18 4.63
CA ALA A 108 5.69 2.17 3.63
C ALA A 108 5.16 3.58 3.95
N LEU A 109 4.02 3.71 4.64
CA LEU A 109 3.49 5.01 5.09
C LEU A 109 4.51 5.80 5.94
N ASN A 110 5.47 5.12 6.59
CA ASN A 110 6.54 5.75 7.37
C ASN A 110 7.75 6.21 6.54
N SER A 111 7.74 5.99 5.22
CA SER A 111 8.78 6.34 4.26
C SER A 111 8.33 7.43 3.29
N LYS A 112 9.21 8.38 2.98
CA LYS A 112 8.96 9.37 1.93
C LYS A 112 9.00 8.73 0.54
N GLU A 113 9.91 7.76 0.35
CA GLU A 113 10.02 6.96 -0.87
C GLU A 113 9.31 5.62 -0.65
N MET A 114 7.97 5.61 -0.74
CA MET A 114 7.16 4.42 -0.46
C MET A 114 7.48 3.25 -1.38
N TRP A 115 7.86 3.52 -2.63
CA TRP A 115 8.18 2.51 -3.65
C TRP A 115 9.49 1.76 -3.37
N ARG A 116 10.35 2.30 -2.49
CA ARG A 116 11.60 1.65 -2.03
C ARG A 116 11.45 0.93 -0.70
N TYR A 117 10.25 0.92 -0.12
CA TYR A 117 10.04 0.29 1.16
C TYR A 117 10.16 -1.23 1.03
N THR A 118 11.07 -1.81 1.80
CA THR A 118 11.17 -3.26 2.00
C THR A 118 10.78 -3.57 3.45
N PRO A 119 9.88 -4.54 3.69
CA PRO A 119 9.57 -4.95 5.05
C PRO A 119 10.84 -5.47 5.77
N PRO A 120 10.98 -5.21 7.07
CA PRO A 120 12.09 -5.75 7.85
C PRO A 120 12.06 -7.28 7.83
N SER A 121 13.24 -7.91 7.83
CA SER A 121 13.35 -9.37 7.93
C SER A 121 12.84 -9.89 9.27
N ASP A 122 12.51 -11.18 9.33
CA ASP A 122 12.06 -11.81 10.59
C ASP A 122 13.09 -11.69 11.71
N GLU A 123 14.38 -11.72 11.37
CA GLU A 123 15.46 -11.53 12.33
C GLU A 123 15.49 -10.10 12.88
N GLU A 124 15.30 -9.10 12.01
CA GLU A 124 15.20 -7.69 12.37
C GLU A 124 13.98 -7.44 13.28
N LEU A 125 12.83 -8.06 12.96
CA LEU A 125 11.62 -8.01 13.79
C LEU A 125 11.85 -8.66 15.17
N LYS A 126 12.51 -9.81 15.22
CA LYS A 126 12.85 -10.49 16.48
C LYS A 126 13.75 -9.62 17.36
N ARG A 127 14.80 -9.03 16.79
CA ARG A 127 15.70 -8.09 17.50
C ARG A 127 14.97 -6.89 18.07
N ARG A 128 14.02 -6.30 17.34
CA ARG A 128 13.20 -5.16 17.81
C ARG A 128 12.30 -5.54 18.98
N ARG A 129 11.64 -6.71 18.90
CA ARG A 129 10.80 -7.22 19.98
C ARG A 129 11.60 -7.44 21.27
N ASP A 130 12.80 -8.00 21.16
CA ASP A 130 13.67 -8.26 22.30
C ASP A 130 14.19 -6.97 22.96
N ARG A 131 14.35 -5.88 22.19
CA ARG A 131 14.67 -4.55 22.73
C ARG A 131 13.50 -3.87 23.43
N SER A 132 12.27 -4.04 22.95
CA SER A 132 11.07 -3.43 23.56
C SER A 132 10.61 -4.07 24.88
N ARG A 133 11.18 -5.24 25.23
CA ARG A 133 10.86 -5.99 26.46
C ARG A 133 11.86 -5.74 27.60
N LYS A 134 12.90 -4.94 27.36
CA LYS A 134 13.84 -4.46 28.38
C LYS A 134 13.48 -3.03 28.76
#